data_AF-A0A6H2A2B8-F1
#
_entry.id   AF-A0A6H2A2B8-F1
#
_cell.length_a   1.000
_cell.length_b   1.000
_cell.length_c   1.000
_cell.angle_alpha   90.00
_cell.angle_beta   90.00
_cell.angle_gamma   90.00
#
_symmetry.space_group_name_H-M   'P 1'
#
loop_
_entity.id
_entity.type
_entity.pdbx_description
1 polymer ?
#
loop_
_entity_poly.entity_id
_entity_poly.type
_entity_poly.pdbx_seq_one_letter_code
_entity_poly.pdbx_strand_id
1 'polypeptide(L)' 'MNIDEAVKIACEEPTLLDALVWICVWESGRVVEQVKENLWGPNGQGGDTCFKFCLEQVMKKYNQTIDLTANGRGKSA' A
#
# COMPACT_ATOMS: atom_id res chain seq x y z
N MET A 1 0.99 -1.50 12.84
CA MET A 1 0.43 -1.83 11.51
C MET A 1 1.57 -2.34 10.66
N ASN A 2 1.43 -3.54 10.08
CA ASN A 2 2.42 -4.09 9.14
C ASN A 2 2.03 -3.75 7.68
N ILE A 3 2.90 -4.14 6.74
CA ILE A 3 2.69 -3.86 5.31
C ILE A 3 1.41 -4.52 4.78
N ASP A 4 1.13 -5.77 5.15
CA ASP A 4 -0.04 -6.49 4.64
C ASP A 4 -1.36 -5.87 5.12
N GLU A 5 -1.39 -5.42 6.37
CA GLU A 5 -2.51 -4.68 6.96
C GLU A 5 -2.71 -3.34 6.25
N ALA A 6 -1.62 -2.59 6.04
CA ALA A 6 -1.66 -1.30 5.36
C ALA A 6 -2.16 -1.43 3.91
N VAL A 7 -1.66 -2.43 3.17
CA VAL A 7 -2.13 -2.73 1.81
C VAL A 7 -3.61 -3.14 1.81
N LYS A 8 -4.05 -3.93 2.80
CA LYS A 8 -5.46 -4.32 2.91
C LYS A 8 -6.36 -3.09 3.10
N ILE A 9 -6.02 -2.20 4.02
CA ILE A 9 -6.79 -0.96 4.29
C ILE A 9 -6.79 -0.05 3.06
N ALA A 10 -5.63 0.15 2.42
CA ALA A 10 -5.53 0.94 1.20
C ALA A 10 -6.47 0.44 0.10
N CYS A 11 -6.65 -0.88 -0.04
CA CYS A 11 -7.55 -1.47 -1.04
C CYS A 11 -9.04 -1.31 -0.72
N GLU A 12 -9.40 -0.80 0.46
CA GLU A 12 -10.79 -0.45 0.82
C GLU A 12 -11.18 0.94 0.31
N GLU A 13 -10.21 1.74 -0.15
CA GLU A 13 -10.45 3.07 -0.70
C GLU A 13 -11.24 3.02 -2.03
N PRO A 14 -12.06 4.04 -2.36
CA PRO A 14 -13.00 3.98 -3.48
C PRO A 14 -12.35 3.95 -4.87
N THR A 15 -11.14 4.50 -5.00
CA THR A 15 -10.40 4.54 -6.25
C THR A 15 -8.97 4.02 -6.06
N LEU A 16 -8.37 3.54 -7.15
CA LEU A 16 -6.96 3.19 -7.15
C LEU A 16 -6.08 4.38 -6.76
N LEU A 17 -6.45 5.60 -7.20
CA LEU A 17 -5.71 6.80 -6.83
C LEU A 17 -5.75 7.02 -5.31
N ASP A 18 -6.93 6.92 -4.70
CA ASP A 18 -7.10 7.07 -3.25
C ASP A 18 -6.31 6.00 -2.49
N ALA A 19 -6.36 4.75 -2.95
CA ALA A 19 -5.57 3.64 -2.39
C ALA A 19 -4.06 3.91 -2.43
N LEU A 20 -3.55 4.40 -3.57
CA LEU A 20 -2.14 4.73 -3.75
C LEU A 20 -1.73 5.96 -2.92
N VAL A 21 -2.60 6.96 -2.79
CA VAL A 21 -2.36 8.11 -1.92
C VAL A 21 -2.29 7.68 -0.46
N TRP A 22 -3.23 6.84 -0.02
CA TRP A 22 -3.29 6.34 1.34
C TRP A 22 -2.00 5.60 1.72
N ILE A 23 -1.55 4.66 0.88
CA ILE A 23 -0.35 3.87 1.17
C ILE A 23 0.92 4.75 1.17
N CYS A 24 0.95 5.80 0.34
CA CYS A 24 2.05 6.76 0.35
C CYS A 24 2.11 7.58 1.64
N VAL A 25 0.97 8.02 2.15
CA VAL A 25 0.88 8.78 3.41
C VAL A 25 1.29 7.90 4.58
N TRP A 26 0.78 6.67 4.64
CA TRP A 26 1.13 5.71 5.68
C TRP A 26 2.63 5.42 5.73
N GLU A 27 3.24 5.09 4.59
CA GLU A 27 4.67 4.77 4.52
C GLU A 27 5.55 5.98 4.86
N SER A 28 5.15 7.19 4.44
CA SER A 28 5.82 8.42 4.84
C SER A 28 5.81 8.61 6.36
N GLY A 29 4.66 8.35 7.01
CA GLY A 29 4.54 8.41 8.46
C GLY A 29 5.49 7.43 9.16
N ARG A 30 5.52 6.17 8.71
CA ARG A 30 6.42 5.13 9.23
C ARG A 30 7.89 5.55 9.12
N VAL A 31 8.31 6.06 7.96
CA VAL A 31 9.68 6.53 7.73
C VAL A 31 10.03 7.69 8.66
N VAL A 32 9.14 8.67 8.82
CA VAL A 32 9.36 9.80 9.73
C VAL A 32 9.52 9.34 11.18
N GLU A 33 8.72 8.37 11.63
CA GLU A 33 8.84 7.79 12.97
C GLU A 33 10.18 7.07 13.17
N GLN A 34 10.61 6.27 12.21
CA GLN A 34 11.91 5.59 12.28
C GLN A 34 13.09 6.55 12.36
N VAL A 35 13.02 7.64 11.60
CA VAL A 35 14.03 8.70 11.65
C VAL A 35 14.03 9.39 13.01
N LYS A 36 12.84 9.71 13.57
CA LYS A 36 12.73 10.30 14.91
C LYS A 36 13.26 9.38 16.01
N GLU A 37 13.13 8.06 15.84
CA GLU A 37 13.62 7.05 16.77
C GLU A 37 15.12 6.74 16.57
N ASN A 38 15.82 7.44 15.66
CA ASN A 38 17.23 7.19 15.33
C ASN A 38 17.51 5.73 14.93
N LEU A 39 16.54 5.07 14.28
CA LEU A 39 16.71 3.70 13.78
C LEU A 39 17.59 3.64 12.53
N TRP A 40 17.88 4.79 11.93
CA TRP A 40 18.68 4.91 10.72
C TRP A 40 20.12 5.30 11.08
N GLY A 41 21.08 4.64 10.46
CA GLY A 41 22.50 4.95 10.58
C GLY A 41 22.88 6.27 9.87
N PRO A 42 24.15 6.68 10.00
CA PRO A 42 24.67 7.87 9.33
C PRO A 42 24.35 7.87 7.82
N ASN A 43 23.93 9.02 7.29
CA ASN A 43 23.51 9.17 5.89
C ASN A 43 22.32 8.28 5.47
N GLY A 44 21.48 7.83 6.40
CA GLY A 44 20.28 7.04 6.12
C GLY A 44 20.52 5.54 5.95
N GLN A 45 21.68 5.03 6.37
CA GLN A 45 21.97 3.59 6.31
C GLN A 45 20.95 2.77 7.11
N GLY A 46 20.45 1.66 6.55
CA GLY A 46 19.40 0.86 7.19
C GLY A 46 17.99 1.48 7.13
N GLY A 47 17.86 2.65 6.51
CA GLY A 47 16.57 3.27 6.21
C GLY A 47 15.90 2.65 4.99
N ASP A 48 15.34 1.46 5.16
CA ASP A 48 14.62 0.79 4.08
C ASP A 48 13.18 1.29 3.98
N THR A 49 12.86 1.88 2.84
CA THR A 49 11.48 2.18 2.47
C THR A 49 10.89 0.99 1.71
N CYS A 50 9.64 0.65 1.99
CA CYS A 50 8.90 -0.36 1.25
C CYS A 50 7.95 0.25 0.21
N PHE A 51 8.07 1.56 -0.09
CA PHE A 51 7.21 2.29 -1.02
C PHE A 51 6.91 1.54 -2.31
N LYS A 52 7.95 1.15 -3.05
CA LYS A 52 7.78 0.45 -4.34
C LYS A 52 6.99 -0.86 -4.17
N PHE A 53 7.35 -1.65 -3.17
CA PHE A 53 6.67 -2.91 -2.87
C PHE A 53 5.20 -2.68 -2.48
N CYS A 54 4.93 -1.71 -1.61
CA CYS A 54 3.58 -1.35 -1.19
C CYS A 54 2.70 -0.91 -2.37
N LEU A 55 3.23 -0.06 -3.26
CA LEU A 55 2.51 0.37 -4.47
C LEU A 55 2.21 -0.80 -5.40
N GLU A 56 3.19 -1.67 -5.66
CA GLU A 56 3.00 -2.86 -6.50
C GLU A 56 1.93 -3.80 -5.92
N GLN A 57 1.91 -4.00 -4.60
CA GLN A 57 0.91 -4.83 -3.93
C GLN A 57 -0.50 -4.24 -4.00
N VAL A 58 -0.64 -2.93 -3.77
CA VAL A 58 -1.94 -2.23 -3.89
C VAL A 58 -2.44 -2.32 -5.32
N MET A 59 -1.62 -1.98 -6.33
CA MET A 59 -2.01 -2.08 -7.74
C MET A 59 -2.44 -3.50 -8.12
N LYS A 60 -1.68 -4.52 -7.69
CA LYS A 60 -2.00 -5.92 -7.97
C LYS A 60 -3.34 -6.33 -7.36
N LYS A 61 -3.56 -6.06 -6.07
CA LYS A 61 -4.82 -6.43 -5.39
C LYS A 61 -6.02 -5.66 -5.93
N TYR A 62 -5.85 -4.36 -6.20
CA TYR A 62 -6.92 -3.52 -6.74
C TYR A 62 -7.36 -4.00 -8.13
N ASN A 63 -6.42 -4.35 -9.02
CA ASN A 63 -6.72 -4.91 -10.33
C ASN A 63 -7.44 -6.26 -10.26
N GLN A 64 -7.07 -7.12 -9.31
CA GLN A 64 -7.77 -8.39 -9.08
C GLN A 64 -9.23 -8.17 -8.64
N THR A 65 -9.50 -7.14 -7.84
CA THR A 65 -10.88 -6.75 -7.47
C THR A 65 -11.68 -6.28 -8.68
N ILE A 66 -11.07 -5.52 -9.59
CA ILE A 66 -11.71 -5.10 -10.84
C ILE A 66 -12.02 -6.33 -11.71
N ASP A 67 -11.08 -7.26 -11.87
CA ASP A 67 -11.31 -8.48 -12.66
C ASP A 67 -12.42 -9.37 -12.09
N LEU A 68 -12.55 -9.46 -10.77
CA LEU A 68 -13.62 -10.20 -10.11
C LEU A 68 -14.99 -9.52 -10.26
N THR A 69 -15.04 -8.18 -10.18
CA THR A 69 -16.28 -7.42 -10.37
C THR A 69 -16.71 -7.37 -11.84
N ALA A 70 -15.76 -7.35 -12.78
CA ALA A 70 -16.02 -7.46 -14.21
C ALA A 70 -16.52 -8.86 -14.60
N ASN A 71 -15.94 -9.93 -14.04
CA ASN A 71 -16.34 -11.31 -14.31
C ASN A 71 -17.59 -11.78 -13.52
N GLY A 72 -17.95 -11.10 -12.42
CA GLY A 72 -19.14 -11.39 -11.62
C GLY A 72 -20.47 -10.93 -12.23
N ARG A 73 -20.45 -10.12 -13.31
CA ARG A 73 -21.65 -9.73 -14.07
C ARG A 73 -22.02 -10.71 -15.19
N GLY A 74 -21.29 -11.81 -15.34
CA GLY A 74 -21.52 -12.82 -16.36
C GLY A 74 -21.76 -14.20 -15.76
N LYS A 75 -22.88 -14.38 -15.05
CA LYS A 75 -23.62 -15.65 -14.91
C LYS A 75 -24.84 -15.45 -13.99
N SER A 76 -25.90 -14.88 -14.54
CA SER A 76 -27.24 -15.38 -14.20
C SER A 76 -27.46 -16.63 -15.05
N ALA A 77 -27.51 -17.78 -14.39
CA ALA A 77 -28.13 -19.00 -14.90
C ALA A 77 -29.26 -19.35 -13.92
#